data_AF-A0A4U5UHT9-F1
#
_entry.id   AF-A0A4U5UHT9-F1
#
_cell.length_a   1.000
_cell.length_b   1.000
_cell.length_c   1.000
_cell.angle_alpha   90.00
_cell.angle_beta   90.00
_cell.angle_gamma   90.00
#
_symmetry.space_group_name_H-M   'P 1'
#
loop_
_entity.id
_entity.type
_entity.pdbx_description
1 polymer ?
#
loop_
_entity_poly.entity_id
_entity_poly.type
_entity_poly.pdbx_seq_one_letter_code
_entity_poly.pdbx_strand_id
1 'polypeptide(L)'
;MCCSVGFARSLGLALLPLALCCIVANLLLLFPMGEIDYIQQDRLASYIWYFGGLGGGGLLMLIPSVVFITLGKCDCCWNESLMMCGSVLAAVVGLLGSAYCFVISGFILVQGPQCFTSKGWSYPFANQGGRYLLQPDSWSGCLQPVHIVEWNVTLLCLLLGLAVLEFIICLLQLGNGLVNAVCRPCCYKQEYSLNA
;
A
#
# COMPACT_ATOMS: atom_id res chain seq x y z
N MET A 1 -16.15 -20.24 18.58
CA MET A 1 -14.81 -20.07 17.95
C MET A 1 -14.42 -18.59 18.07
N CYS A 2 -13.75 -18.20 19.15
CA CYS A 2 -13.37 -16.79 19.41
C CYS A 2 -11.92 -16.46 19.00
N CYS A 3 -11.11 -17.47 18.66
CA CYS A 3 -9.69 -17.28 18.30
C CYS A 3 -9.49 -16.56 16.96
N SER A 4 -10.40 -16.74 15.99
CA SER A 4 -10.27 -16.08 14.67
C SER A 4 -10.51 -14.56 14.73
N VAL A 5 -11.26 -14.08 15.72
CA VAL A 5 -11.65 -12.67 15.86
C VAL A 5 -10.50 -11.84 16.46
N GLY A 6 -9.77 -12.40 17.43
CA GLY A 6 -8.58 -11.75 17.99
C GLY A 6 -7.44 -11.62 16.97
N PHE A 7 -7.26 -12.62 16.11
CA PHE A 7 -6.25 -12.61 15.05
C PHE A 7 -6.52 -11.52 14.00
N ALA A 8 -7.76 -11.42 13.50
CA ALA A 8 -8.15 -10.38 12.55
C ALA A 8 -7.95 -8.96 13.11
N ARG A 9 -8.26 -8.76 14.39
CA ARG A 9 -8.05 -7.48 15.09
C ARG A 9 -6.57 -7.12 15.19
N SER A 10 -5.71 -8.09 15.49
CA SER A 10 -4.26 -7.89 15.54
C SER A 10 -3.71 -7.49 14.16
N LEU A 11 -4.19 -8.12 13.09
CA LEU A 11 -3.80 -7.78 11.72
C LEU A 11 -4.24 -6.37 11.34
N GLY A 12 -5.48 -5.97 11.67
CA GLY A 12 -5.98 -4.62 11.43
C GLY A 12 -5.19 -3.53 12.18
N LEU A 13 -4.81 -3.81 13.45
CA LEU A 13 -3.95 -2.92 14.24
C LEU A 13 -2.52 -2.83 13.69
N ALA A 14 -1.99 -3.90 13.11
CA ALA A 14 -0.68 -3.88 12.43
C ALA A 14 -0.74 -3.11 11.10
N LEU A 15 -1.82 -3.23 10.34
CA LEU A 15 -2.02 -2.49 9.08
C LEU A 15 -2.06 -0.97 9.26
N LEU A 16 -2.57 -0.48 10.38
CA LEU A 16 -2.73 0.95 10.63
C LEU A 16 -1.40 1.74 10.59
N PRO A 17 -0.35 1.38 11.36
CA PRO A 17 0.94 2.07 11.28
C PRO A 17 1.64 1.87 9.93
N LEU A 18 1.43 0.72 9.26
CA LEU A 18 1.96 0.49 7.91
C LEU A 18 1.36 1.49 6.91
N ALA A 19 0.03 1.62 6.88
CA ALA A 19 -0.68 2.55 6.01
C ALA A 19 -0.28 4.02 6.30
N LEU A 20 -0.13 4.39 7.58
CA LEU A 20 0.37 5.72 7.96
C LEU A 20 1.78 5.96 7.45
N CYS A 21 2.67 4.97 7.57
CA CYS A 21 4.03 5.06 7.05
C CYS A 21 4.04 5.19 5.52
N CYS A 22 3.18 4.46 4.80
CA CYS A 22 2.97 4.60 3.36
C CYS A 22 2.52 6.02 2.99
N ILE A 23 1.56 6.61 3.72
CA ILE A 23 1.10 7.98 3.47
C ILE A 23 2.25 8.98 3.67
N VAL A 24 2.99 8.85 4.77
CA VAL A 24 4.12 9.74 5.08
C VAL A 24 5.20 9.61 4.02
N ALA A 25 5.61 8.39 3.63
CA ALA A 25 6.64 8.18 2.62
C ALA A 25 6.24 8.76 1.24
N ASN A 26 4.98 8.58 0.82
CA ASN A 26 4.47 9.20 -0.40
C ASN A 26 4.44 10.74 -0.31
N LEU A 27 4.13 11.31 0.86
CA LEU A 27 4.16 12.76 1.08
C LEU A 27 5.59 13.32 1.01
N LEU A 28 6.57 12.60 1.57
CA LEU A 28 8.00 12.95 1.49
C LEU A 28 8.56 12.83 0.07
N LEU A 29 8.03 11.92 -0.76
CA LEU A 29 8.33 11.83 -2.19
C LEU A 29 7.74 13.01 -2.96
N LEU A 30 6.58 13.52 -2.55
CA LEU A 30 5.93 14.67 -3.18
C LEU A 30 6.67 15.99 -2.90
N PHE A 31 7.20 16.13 -1.68
CA PHE A 31 7.93 17.32 -1.23
C PHE A 31 9.36 16.96 -0.80
N PRO A 32 10.27 16.72 -1.76
CA PRO A 32 11.68 16.51 -1.45
C PRO A 32 12.23 17.76 -0.75
N MET A 33 12.70 17.59 0.49
CA MET A 33 13.30 18.64 1.34
C MET A 33 12.45 19.88 1.64
N GLY A 34 11.12 19.83 1.44
CA GLY A 34 10.22 20.91 1.82
C GLY A 34 10.28 22.18 0.94
N GLU A 35 11.00 22.13 -0.17
CA GLU A 35 11.09 23.23 -1.13
C GLU A 35 9.99 23.12 -2.20
N ILE A 36 9.19 24.19 -2.33
CA ILE A 36 8.04 24.28 -3.23
C ILE A 36 8.44 24.78 -4.65
N ASP A 37 9.69 25.21 -4.83
CA ASP A 37 10.15 25.93 -6.03
C ASP A 37 10.23 25.08 -7.31
N TYR A 38 9.92 23.79 -7.24
CA TYR A 38 10.13 22.82 -8.31
C TYR A 38 8.91 22.60 -9.23
N ILE A 39 7.81 23.33 -9.03
CA ILE A 39 6.55 23.15 -9.76
C ILE A 39 6.56 23.99 -11.05
N GLN A 40 7.30 23.57 -12.08
CA GLN A 40 7.19 24.16 -13.41
C GLN A 40 7.03 23.10 -14.51
N GLN A 41 5.81 23.09 -15.06
CA GLN A 41 5.28 22.55 -16.32
C GLN A 41 5.48 21.05 -16.70
N ASP A 42 6.64 20.41 -16.49
CA ASP A 42 6.85 18.98 -16.87
C ASP A 42 6.67 17.99 -15.70
N ARG A 43 6.51 18.48 -14.47
CA ARG A 43 6.34 17.64 -13.26
C ARG A 43 4.92 17.12 -13.04
N LEU A 44 3.95 17.53 -13.86
CA LEU A 44 2.54 17.18 -13.68
C LEU A 44 2.27 15.68 -13.86
N ALA A 45 2.95 15.03 -14.81
CA ALA A 45 2.80 13.59 -15.05
C ALA A 45 3.37 12.76 -13.90
N SER A 46 4.57 13.10 -13.41
CA SER A 46 5.13 12.45 -12.20
C SER A 46 4.24 12.70 -10.98
N TYR A 47 3.69 13.91 -10.84
CA TYR A 47 2.76 14.25 -9.76
C TYR A 47 1.53 13.34 -9.74
N ILE A 48 0.91 13.07 -10.90
CA ILE A 48 -0.25 12.18 -11.02
C ILE A 48 0.10 10.73 -10.62
N TRP A 49 1.27 10.23 -11.04
CA TRP A 49 1.73 8.89 -10.68
C TRP A 49 2.02 8.74 -9.18
N TYR A 50 2.67 9.74 -8.55
CA TYR A 50 2.90 9.76 -7.11
C TYR A 50 1.60 9.93 -6.30
N PHE A 51 0.66 10.74 -6.78
CA PHE A 51 -0.68 10.84 -6.17
C PHE A 51 -1.46 9.52 -6.30
N GLY A 52 -1.25 8.78 -7.39
CA GLY A 52 -1.74 7.41 -7.55
C GLY A 52 -1.21 6.47 -6.45
N GLY A 53 0.08 6.56 -6.12
CA GLY A 53 0.70 5.82 -5.00
C GLY A 53 0.08 6.17 -3.64
N LEU A 54 -0.18 7.46 -3.38
CA LEU A 54 -0.86 7.92 -2.17
C LEU A 54 -2.29 7.37 -2.06
N GLY A 55 -3.02 7.35 -3.19
CA GLY A 55 -4.37 6.82 -3.28
C GLY A 55 -4.45 5.30 -3.09
N GLY A 56 -3.59 4.54 -3.79
CA GLY A 56 -3.63 3.08 -3.83
C GLY A 56 -2.94 2.38 -2.66
N GLY A 57 -1.80 2.89 -2.18
CA GLY A 57 -1.05 2.29 -1.07
C GLY A 57 -1.40 2.88 0.30
N GLY A 58 -1.71 4.16 0.38
CA GLY A 58 -2.04 4.82 1.65
C GLY A 58 -3.54 4.78 1.97
N LEU A 59 -4.33 5.53 1.20
CA LEU A 59 -5.75 5.74 1.51
C LEU A 59 -6.59 4.46 1.36
N LEU A 60 -6.33 3.69 0.29
CA LEU A 60 -7.05 2.43 0.04
C LEU A 60 -6.77 1.37 1.12
N MET A 61 -5.63 1.43 1.80
CA MET A 61 -5.27 0.54 2.92
C MET A 61 -5.92 0.88 4.25
N LEU A 62 -6.42 2.12 4.42
CA LEU A 62 -7.20 2.48 5.61
C LEU A 62 -8.55 1.76 5.64
N ILE A 63 -9.14 1.46 4.48
CA ILE A 63 -10.42 0.74 4.37
C ILE A 63 -10.31 -0.67 5.00
N PRO A 64 -9.40 -1.57 4.55
CA PRO A 64 -9.23 -2.87 5.19
C PRO A 64 -8.77 -2.78 6.64
N SER A 65 -7.92 -1.81 7.00
CA SER A 65 -7.50 -1.64 8.40
C SER A 65 -8.69 -1.39 9.33
N VAL A 66 -9.58 -0.44 8.97
CA VAL A 66 -10.77 -0.13 9.78
C VAL A 66 -11.71 -1.34 9.83
N VAL A 67 -11.96 -2.00 8.70
CA VAL A 67 -12.83 -3.19 8.64
C VAL A 67 -12.27 -4.32 9.50
N PHE A 68 -10.96 -4.56 9.50
CA PHE A 68 -10.37 -5.63 10.31
C PHE A 68 -10.41 -5.33 11.81
N ILE A 69 -10.29 -4.06 12.20
CA ILE A 69 -10.43 -3.63 13.60
C ILE A 69 -11.89 -3.78 14.08
N THR A 70 -12.88 -3.44 13.24
CA THR A 70 -14.30 -3.52 13.61
C THR A 70 -14.82 -4.95 13.69
N LEU A 71 -14.28 -5.88 12.89
CA LEU A 71 -14.55 -7.32 13.04
C LEU A 71 -14.21 -7.84 14.45
N GLY A 72 -13.22 -7.23 15.10
CA GLY A 72 -12.79 -7.56 16.46
C GLY A 72 -13.71 -7.10 17.60
N LYS A 73 -14.82 -6.41 17.28
CA LYS A 73 -15.69 -5.70 18.25
C LYS A 73 -17.13 -6.21 18.32
N CYS A 74 -17.46 -7.34 17.69
CA CYS A 74 -18.83 -7.86 17.71
C CYS A 74 -19.24 -8.47 19.05
N ASP A 75 -20.08 -7.72 19.77
CA ASP A 75 -21.22 -8.23 20.54
C ASP A 75 -22.28 -8.81 19.57
N CYS A 76 -22.83 -9.97 19.93
CA CYS A 76 -23.58 -10.98 19.18
C CYS A 76 -24.79 -10.61 18.25
N CYS A 77 -25.01 -9.37 17.81
CA CYS A 77 -26.31 -8.99 17.19
C CYS A 77 -26.28 -8.19 15.87
N TRP A 78 -25.26 -8.30 15.02
CA TRP A 78 -25.29 -7.74 13.66
C TRP A 78 -25.12 -8.83 12.59
N ASN A 79 -25.77 -8.63 11.44
CA ASN A 79 -25.92 -9.60 10.35
C ASN A 79 -24.56 -10.22 9.92
N GLU A 80 -24.24 -11.41 10.43
CA GLU A 80 -22.92 -12.05 10.32
C GLU A 80 -22.46 -12.22 8.86
N SER A 81 -23.40 -12.49 7.95
CA SER A 81 -23.12 -12.63 6.51
C SER A 81 -22.60 -11.34 5.88
N LEU A 82 -23.09 -10.17 6.31
CA LEU A 82 -22.65 -8.87 5.80
C LEU A 82 -21.24 -8.54 6.28
N MET A 83 -20.90 -8.89 7.52
CA MET A 83 -19.58 -8.65 8.09
C MET A 83 -18.51 -9.60 7.52
N MET A 84 -18.87 -10.86 7.29
CA MET A 84 -17.97 -11.82 6.63
C MET A 84 -17.69 -11.42 5.19
N CYS A 85 -18.73 -11.09 4.39
CA CYS A 85 -18.54 -10.56 3.03
C CYS A 85 -17.74 -9.25 3.03
N GLY A 86 -18.01 -8.34 3.97
CA GLY A 86 -17.27 -7.09 4.11
C GLY A 86 -15.78 -7.29 4.37
N SER A 87 -15.42 -8.29 5.19
CA SER A 87 -14.01 -8.62 5.48
C SER A 87 -13.25 -9.15 4.26
N VAL A 88 -13.90 -10.00 3.45
CA VAL A 88 -13.33 -10.57 2.24
C VAL A 88 -13.17 -9.49 1.16
N LEU A 89 -14.21 -8.68 0.95
CA LEU A 89 -14.16 -7.56 0.00
C LEU A 89 -13.07 -6.56 0.39
N ALA A 90 -12.96 -6.22 1.67
CA ALA A 90 -11.91 -5.32 2.15
C ALA A 90 -10.51 -5.91 1.96
N ALA A 91 -10.33 -7.22 2.22
CA ALA A 91 -9.07 -7.90 1.96
C ALA A 91 -8.69 -7.87 0.46
N VAL A 92 -9.65 -8.11 -0.44
CA VAL A 92 -9.42 -8.02 -1.89
C VAL A 92 -9.03 -6.60 -2.31
N VAL A 93 -9.72 -5.58 -1.77
CA VAL A 93 -9.36 -4.17 -2.01
C VAL A 93 -7.94 -3.87 -1.53
N GLY A 94 -7.55 -4.37 -0.35
CA GLY A 94 -6.18 -4.24 0.16
C GLY A 94 -5.14 -4.95 -0.71
N LEU A 95 -5.45 -6.14 -1.24
CA LEU A 95 -4.56 -6.84 -2.18
C LEU A 95 -4.37 -6.06 -3.48
N LEU A 96 -5.45 -5.49 -4.03
CA LEU A 96 -5.37 -4.65 -5.23
C LEU A 96 -4.56 -3.38 -4.96
N GLY A 97 -4.76 -2.74 -3.80
CA GLY A 97 -4.02 -1.54 -3.39
C GLY A 97 -2.52 -1.78 -3.22
N SER A 98 -2.14 -2.85 -2.49
CA SER A 98 -0.73 -3.21 -2.27
C SER A 98 -0.06 -3.63 -3.56
N ALA A 99 -0.72 -4.43 -4.39
CA ALA A 99 -0.19 -4.83 -5.69
C ALA A 99 0.03 -3.61 -6.60
N TYR A 100 -0.94 -2.68 -6.64
CA TYR A 100 -0.79 -1.43 -7.37
C TYR A 100 0.39 -0.61 -6.85
N CYS A 101 0.48 -0.39 -5.53
CA CYS A 101 1.59 0.33 -4.91
C CYS A 101 2.94 -0.32 -5.26
N PHE A 102 3.05 -1.65 -5.16
CA PHE A 102 4.27 -2.39 -5.49
C PHE A 102 4.71 -2.19 -6.94
N VAL A 103 3.79 -2.35 -7.91
CA VAL A 103 4.10 -2.21 -9.34
C VAL A 103 4.50 -0.77 -9.68
N ILE A 104 3.76 0.21 -9.17
CA ILE A 104 4.03 1.62 -9.42
C ILE A 104 5.36 2.05 -8.80
N SER A 105 5.60 1.72 -7.52
CA SER A 105 6.86 2.04 -6.84
C SER A 105 8.05 1.36 -7.51
N GLY A 106 7.89 0.12 -7.97
CA GLY A 106 8.94 -0.59 -8.72
C GLY A 106 9.22 0.06 -10.08
N PHE A 107 8.17 0.47 -10.81
CA PHE A 107 8.33 1.15 -12.09
C PHE A 107 9.06 2.50 -11.93
N ILE A 108 8.64 3.32 -10.96
CA ILE A 108 9.28 4.60 -10.65
C ILE A 108 10.73 4.39 -10.21
N LEU A 109 11.00 3.35 -9.42
CA LEU A 109 12.35 3.00 -8.98
C LEU A 109 13.25 2.59 -10.16
N VAL A 110 12.74 1.89 -11.16
CA VAL A 110 13.53 1.50 -12.35
C VAL A 110 13.76 2.67 -13.28
N GLN A 111 12.76 3.55 -13.45
CA GLN A 111 12.86 4.75 -14.26
C GLN A 111 13.85 5.77 -13.67
N GLY A 112 13.87 5.87 -12.34
CA GLY A 112 14.72 6.78 -11.58
C GLY A 112 14.21 8.23 -11.61
N PRO A 113 14.71 9.08 -10.70
CA PRO A 113 14.25 10.45 -10.60
C PRO A 113 14.84 11.33 -11.71
N GLN A 114 14.10 12.39 -12.04
CA GLN A 114 14.61 13.44 -12.91
C GLN A 114 15.65 14.27 -12.15
N CYS A 115 16.78 14.56 -12.78
CA CYS A 115 17.80 15.40 -12.18
C CYS A 115 18.47 16.29 -13.22
N PHE A 116 19.14 17.34 -12.75
CA PHE A 116 19.92 18.21 -13.60
C PHE A 116 21.30 17.59 -13.86
N THR A 117 21.61 17.39 -15.14
CA THR A 117 22.90 16.87 -15.62
C THR A 117 23.64 17.97 -16.39
N SER A 118 24.89 17.74 -16.79
CA SER A 118 25.65 18.68 -17.63
C SER A 118 25.00 19.02 -18.97
N LYS A 119 24.02 18.22 -19.43
CA LYS A 119 23.26 18.44 -20.67
C LYS A 119 21.86 19.06 -20.44
N GLY A 120 21.54 19.43 -19.20
CA GLY A 120 20.22 19.94 -18.80
C GLY A 120 19.40 18.93 -17.97
N TRP A 121 18.12 19.24 -17.79
CA TRP A 121 17.15 18.38 -17.10
C TRP A 121 16.85 17.13 -17.94
N SER A 122 17.23 15.95 -17.45
CA SER A 122 16.96 14.69 -18.14
C SER A 122 16.72 13.55 -17.15
N TYR A 123 16.28 12.40 -17.66
CA TYR A 123 16.20 11.14 -16.91
C TYR A 123 17.42 10.27 -17.27
N PRO A 124 18.57 10.43 -16.60
CA PRO A 124 19.79 9.71 -16.97
C PRO A 124 19.69 8.19 -16.74
N PHE A 125 18.77 7.75 -15.88
CA PHE A 125 18.64 6.37 -15.45
C PHE A 125 17.54 5.57 -16.17
N ALA A 126 16.67 6.24 -16.94
CA ALA A 126 15.53 5.58 -17.60
C ALA A 126 15.97 4.47 -18.57
N ASN A 127 17.11 4.63 -19.25
CA ASN A 127 17.66 3.62 -20.17
C ASN A 127 18.53 2.56 -19.50
N GLN A 128 18.81 2.69 -18.19
CA GLN A 128 19.71 1.79 -17.47
C GLN A 128 19.00 0.64 -16.77
N GLY A 129 17.67 0.61 -16.77
CA GLY A 129 16.87 -0.50 -16.21
C GLY A 129 17.19 -0.79 -14.74
N GLY A 130 17.44 0.23 -13.93
CA GLY A 130 17.76 0.06 -12.51
C GLY A 130 19.21 -0.31 -12.19
N ARG A 131 20.12 -0.41 -13.18
CA ARG A 131 21.56 -0.67 -12.91
C ARG A 131 22.21 0.36 -11.98
N TYR A 132 21.68 1.58 -11.97
CA TYR A 132 22.14 2.65 -11.09
C TYR A 132 21.92 2.37 -9.59
N LEU A 133 21.02 1.44 -9.24
CA LEU A 133 20.79 1.01 -7.85
C LEU A 133 21.94 0.18 -7.29
N LEU A 134 22.64 -0.56 -8.16
CA LEU A 134 23.77 -1.43 -7.80
C LEU A 134 25.12 -0.69 -7.84
N GLN A 135 25.15 0.49 -8.45
CA GLN A 135 26.39 1.26 -8.64
C GLN A 135 26.18 2.71 -8.16
N PRO A 136 26.41 2.97 -6.86
CA PRO A 136 26.24 4.31 -6.26
C PRO A 136 27.08 5.39 -6.93
N ASP A 137 28.22 5.03 -7.53
CA ASP A 137 29.09 5.96 -8.25
C ASP A 137 28.35 6.68 -9.40
N SER A 138 27.33 6.05 -9.98
CA SER A 138 26.52 6.63 -11.05
C SER A 138 25.66 7.81 -10.60
N TRP A 139 25.43 7.97 -9.29
CA TRP A 139 24.59 9.05 -8.74
C TRP A 139 25.28 10.41 -8.83
N SER A 140 26.62 10.43 -8.94
CA SER A 140 27.42 11.64 -9.15
C SER A 140 27.11 12.39 -10.46
N GLY A 141 26.41 11.74 -11.40
CA GLY A 141 25.94 12.38 -12.63
C GLY A 141 24.81 13.39 -12.43
N CYS A 142 24.11 13.36 -11.29
CA CYS A 142 23.08 14.34 -10.92
C CYS A 142 23.71 15.47 -10.10
N LEU A 143 23.82 16.66 -10.70
CA LEU A 143 24.44 17.83 -10.06
C LEU A 143 23.47 18.54 -9.12
N GLN A 144 22.19 18.64 -9.49
CA GLN A 144 21.18 19.32 -8.70
C GLN A 144 19.80 18.67 -8.90
N PRO A 145 18.98 18.54 -7.83
CA PRO A 145 19.28 18.79 -6.42
C PRO A 145 20.20 17.73 -5.79
N VAL A 146 20.99 18.13 -4.77
CA VAL A 146 21.96 17.26 -4.09
C VAL A 146 21.22 16.13 -3.33
N HIS A 147 21.73 14.90 -3.38
CA HIS A 147 21.16 13.71 -2.72
C HIS A 147 19.73 13.28 -3.13
N ILE A 148 19.17 13.83 -4.21
CA ILE A 148 17.81 13.50 -4.65
C ILE A 148 17.63 12.03 -5.05
N VAL A 149 18.69 11.41 -5.58
CA VAL A 149 18.68 10.01 -6.01
C VAL A 149 18.54 9.10 -4.80
N GLU A 150 19.37 9.32 -3.78
CA GLU A 150 19.34 8.56 -2.52
C GLU A 150 18.00 8.70 -1.80
N TRP A 151 17.46 9.91 -1.72
CA TRP A 151 16.15 10.18 -1.11
C TRP A 151 15.02 9.40 -1.79
N ASN A 152 14.92 9.48 -3.12
CA ASN A 152 13.86 8.78 -3.85
C ASN A 152 14.04 7.26 -3.79
N VAL A 153 15.27 6.76 -3.94
CA VAL A 153 15.56 5.32 -3.88
C VAL A 153 15.20 4.74 -2.51
N THR A 154 15.58 5.42 -1.42
CA THR A 154 15.29 4.95 -0.06
C THR A 154 13.79 4.92 0.23
N LEU A 155 13.05 5.98 -0.11
CA LEU A 155 11.60 6.05 0.10
C LEU A 155 10.83 5.04 -0.76
N LEU A 156 11.20 4.87 -2.03
CA LEU A 156 10.57 3.89 -2.92
C LEU A 156 10.85 2.46 -2.49
N CYS A 157 12.07 2.15 -2.02
CA CYS A 157 12.40 0.85 -1.44
C CYS A 157 11.60 0.58 -0.16
N LEU A 158 11.42 1.60 0.69
CA LEU A 158 10.60 1.50 1.89
C LEU A 158 9.13 1.22 1.55
N LEU A 159 8.57 1.92 0.55
CA LEU A 159 7.22 1.67 0.04
C LEU A 159 7.06 0.26 -0.54
N LEU A 160 8.04 -0.24 -1.29
CA LEU A 160 8.04 -1.62 -1.78
C LEU A 160 7.98 -2.63 -0.63
N GLY A 161 8.79 -2.42 0.41
CA GLY A 161 8.78 -3.27 1.60
C GLY A 161 7.44 -3.24 2.34
N LEU A 162 6.87 -2.05 2.55
CA LEU A 162 5.56 -1.90 3.18
C LEU A 162 4.45 -2.56 2.36
N ALA A 163 4.43 -2.34 1.03
CA ALA A 163 3.44 -2.95 0.15
C ALA A 163 3.46 -4.48 0.21
N VAL A 164 4.65 -5.10 0.30
CA VAL A 164 4.78 -6.56 0.47
C VAL A 164 4.21 -7.01 1.81
N LEU A 165 4.50 -6.30 2.91
CA LEU A 165 3.96 -6.64 4.22
C LEU A 165 2.43 -6.52 4.25
N GLU A 166 1.88 -5.45 3.69
CA GLU A 166 0.43 -5.23 3.58
C GLU A 166 -0.22 -6.33 2.73
N PHE A 167 0.39 -6.70 1.61
CA PHE A 167 -0.08 -7.79 0.75
C PHE A 167 -0.15 -9.12 1.51
N ILE A 168 0.89 -9.47 2.27
CA ILE A 168 0.92 -10.69 3.09
C ILE A 168 -0.18 -10.66 4.15
N ILE A 169 -0.37 -9.53 4.84
CA ILE A 169 -1.41 -9.39 5.88
C ILE A 169 -2.81 -9.55 5.26
N CYS A 170 -3.08 -8.89 4.13
CA CYS A 170 -4.36 -9.02 3.43
C CYS A 170 -4.60 -10.44 2.91
N LEU A 171 -3.56 -11.15 2.45
CA LEU A 171 -3.67 -12.56 2.05
C LEU A 171 -4.03 -13.47 3.23
N LEU A 172 -3.40 -13.26 4.39
CA LEU A 172 -3.72 -14.02 5.60
C LEU A 172 -5.17 -13.80 6.04
N GLN A 173 -5.65 -12.56 5.98
CA GLN A 173 -7.04 -12.24 6.31
C GLN A 173 -8.02 -12.82 5.29
N LEU A 174 -7.69 -12.80 4.00
CA LEU A 174 -8.50 -13.43 2.95
C LEU A 174 -8.59 -14.95 3.18
N GLY A 175 -7.46 -15.61 3.49
CA GLY A 175 -7.41 -17.04 3.80
C GLY A 175 -8.29 -17.39 5.00
N ASN A 176 -8.18 -16.62 6.09
CA ASN A 176 -9.04 -16.83 7.27
C ASN A 176 -10.52 -16.56 6.97
N GLY A 177 -10.84 -15.54 6.16
CA GLY A 177 -12.20 -15.26 5.72
C GLY A 177 -12.78 -16.43 4.90
N LEU A 178 -12.00 -16.99 3.98
CA LEU A 178 -12.40 -18.13 3.16
C LEU A 178 -12.56 -19.41 3.99
N VAL A 179 -11.63 -19.71 4.90
CA VAL A 179 -11.76 -20.87 5.81
C VAL A 179 -13.01 -20.73 6.68
N ASN A 180 -13.30 -19.55 7.21
CA ASN A 180 -14.52 -19.31 7.97
C ASN A 180 -15.79 -19.43 7.10
N ALA A 181 -15.73 -19.06 5.82
CA ALA A 181 -16.85 -19.20 4.89
C ALA A 181 -17.11 -20.66 4.47
N VAL A 182 -16.05 -21.46 4.25
CA VAL A 182 -16.14 -22.86 3.83
C VAL A 182 -16.40 -23.79 5.02
N CYS A 183 -15.74 -23.57 6.15
CA CYS A 183 -15.88 -24.40 7.36
C CYS A 183 -17.09 -24.02 8.23
N ARG A 184 -17.83 -22.94 7.91
CA ARG A 184 -19.24 -22.81 8.29
C ARG A 184 -20.09 -23.42 7.16
N PRO A 185 -20.44 -24.72 7.17
CA PRO A 185 -21.71 -25.08 6.59
C PRO A 185 -22.73 -24.25 7.36
N CYS A 186 -23.53 -23.48 6.63
CA CYS A 186 -24.57 -22.63 7.19
C CYS A 186 -25.19 -23.30 8.42
N CYS A 187 -25.31 -22.55 9.51
CA CYS A 187 -26.39 -22.75 10.46
C CYS A 187 -27.72 -22.56 9.70
N TYR A 188 -28.04 -23.46 8.77
CA TYR A 188 -29.36 -23.71 8.20
C TYR A 188 -30.25 -24.38 9.26
N LYS A 189 -30.14 -23.94 10.51
CA LYS A 189 -30.95 -24.43 11.62
C LYS A 189 -31.73 -23.33 12.32
N GLN A 190 -31.75 -22.12 11.76
CA GLN A 190 -32.51 -21.01 12.34
C GLN A 190 -33.68 -20.54 11.45
N GLU A 191 -33.81 -21.06 10.23
CA GLU A 191 -34.99 -20.80 9.39
C GLU A 191 -36.12 -21.84 9.60
N TYR A 192 -35.86 -22.94 10.32
CA TYR A 192 -36.86 -23.98 10.60
C TYR A 192 -37.48 -23.93 12.02
N SER A 193 -36.95 -23.16 12.97
CA SER A 193 -37.39 -23.19 14.38
C SER A 193 -38.04 -21.91 14.89
N LEU A 194 -38.28 -20.91 14.04
CA LEU A 194 -39.08 -19.73 14.38
C LEU A 194 -40.37 -19.63 13.54
N ASN A 195 -40.68 -20.71 12.82
CA ASN A 195 -41.97 -20.98 12.17
C ASN A 195 -42.56 -22.32 12.64
N ALA A 196 -42.08 -22.85 13.79
CA ALA A 196 -42.59 -24.06 14.43
C ALA A 196 -43.07 -23.73 15.84
#